data_AF-A0A2A8HXI9-F1
#
_entry.id   AF-A0A2A8HXI9-F1
#
_cell.length_a   1.000
_cell.length_b   1.000
_cell.length_c   1.000
_cell.angle_alpha   90.00
_cell.angle_beta   90.00
_cell.angle_gamma   90.00
#
_symmetry.space_group_name_H-M   'P 1'
#
loop_
_entity.id
_entity.type
_entity.pdbx_description
1 polymer ?
#
loop_
_entity_poly.entity_id
_entity_poly.type
_entity_poly.pdbx_seq_one_letter_code
_entity_poly.pdbx_strand_id
1 'polypeptide(L)'
;MQIQFLDATADTDNVFVVRLVNQDAVPADLEPVISEGAKRSRFAGKAGQIHEGFVESNGKVVRMVLAGIGKPDAKDRRSAIERGVAGVVGKYLRSGEASLAIDFTGAGLSAEDAAAALLAARLRAWRLDGYKTKLADDKKATLETIAALAAPDGTEALWQSEEALAQGVEFTRELVTEPANTIYPESFVERCKARMEGTGIVFKVLDEDEMAALGMGALLGVAQGSVRKPRLLAMEWNGGEAGVAPVAFVGKGVTFDTGGISLKQPGGMEDMKWDMGGAGAVAGTMLALARRKAKANVVGICGLVENMPDGNAQRPGDVVTSMSGQTIEVINTDAEGRLVLCDAMTWTQRTYSPSRIVDLATLTGAIIASLAHEYAGIFSNDDELAGALSAAGDATGDRLWRFPMGPAYDKQLDSAIADMKNVGTRFGGSITAAQFLQRFVEDERPWAHLDIAGTVWADKPGATWDKGATGFGVRLLDQFVRDTAEA
;
A
#
# COMPACT_ATOMS: atom_id res chain seq x y z
N MET A 1 1.51 9.58 15.27
CA MET A 1 1.82 8.74 16.45
C MET A 1 3.32 8.76 16.64
N GLN A 2 3.81 9.20 17.79
CA GLN A 2 5.22 9.16 18.17
C GLN A 2 5.49 7.87 18.95
N ILE A 3 6.62 7.21 18.68
CA ILE A 3 7.08 6.05 19.45
C ILE A 3 8.28 6.49 20.29
N GLN A 4 8.27 6.14 21.57
CA GLN A 4 9.36 6.41 22.51
C GLN A 4 9.81 5.10 23.17
N PHE A 5 11.11 4.92 23.37
CA PHE A 5 11.66 3.77 24.08
C PHE A 5 11.97 4.18 25.52
N LEU A 6 11.49 3.42 26.49
CA LEU A 6 11.74 3.66 27.92
C LEU A 6 12.28 2.39 28.59
N ASP A 7 13.21 2.59 29.51
CA ASP A 7 13.75 1.50 30.33
C ASP A 7 12.67 0.89 31.24
N ALA A 8 12.81 -0.40 31.54
CA ALA A 8 11.90 -1.13 32.43
C ALA A 8 11.81 -0.54 33.86
N THR A 9 12.81 0.23 34.27
CA THR A 9 12.89 0.91 35.57
C THR A 9 12.49 2.37 35.51
N ALA A 10 12.11 2.89 34.34
CA ALA A 10 11.47 4.20 34.28
C ALA A 10 10.20 4.09 35.13
N ASP A 11 10.12 4.85 36.22
CA ASP A 11 8.91 5.00 37.00
C ASP A 11 7.91 5.70 36.07
N THR A 12 7.18 4.90 35.31
CA THR A 12 6.27 5.46 34.35
C THR A 12 5.09 5.99 35.15
N ASP A 13 5.06 7.31 35.31
CA ASP A 13 3.86 8.08 35.62
C ASP A 13 2.71 7.83 34.60
N ASN A 14 2.89 6.92 33.64
CA ASN A 14 1.90 6.43 32.70
C ASN A 14 0.73 5.79 33.45
N VAL A 15 -0.36 6.54 33.51
CA VAL A 15 -1.66 6.08 34.00
C VAL A 15 -2.36 5.13 33.02
N PHE A 16 -1.72 4.75 31.90
CA PHE A 16 -2.26 3.82 30.91
C PHE A 16 -1.19 2.85 30.37
N VAL A 17 -1.32 1.58 30.76
CA VAL A 17 -0.40 0.49 30.38
C VAL A 17 -1.14 -0.62 29.63
N VAL A 18 -0.50 -1.13 28.57
CA VAL A 18 -0.97 -2.22 27.71
C VAL A 18 0.01 -3.38 27.83
N ARG A 19 -0.43 -4.48 28.42
CA ARG A 19 0.32 -5.73 28.55
C ARG A 19 0.02 -6.64 27.37
N LEU A 20 1.05 -7.05 26.63
CA LEU A 20 0.90 -8.05 25.56
C LEU A 20 0.82 -9.46 26.17
N VAL A 21 -0.18 -10.25 25.78
CA VAL A 21 -0.47 -11.56 26.40
C VAL A 21 -0.58 -12.65 25.35
N ASN A 22 0.30 -13.65 25.49
CA ASN A 22 0.24 -14.88 24.71
C ASN A 22 -1.03 -15.68 25.02
N GLN A 23 -1.50 -16.42 24.02
CA GLN A 23 -2.67 -17.27 24.20
C GLN A 23 -2.40 -18.29 25.31
N ASP A 24 -3.38 -18.44 26.20
CA ASP A 24 -3.38 -19.38 27.33
C ASP A 24 -2.24 -19.12 28.35
N ALA A 25 -1.63 -17.94 28.32
CA ALA A 25 -0.51 -17.54 29.19
C ALA A 25 -0.74 -16.17 29.84
N VAL A 26 -1.86 -16.01 30.56
CA VAL A 26 -2.13 -14.80 31.35
C VAL A 26 -1.02 -14.61 32.39
N PRO A 27 -0.32 -13.46 32.42
CA PRO A 27 0.83 -13.27 33.30
C PRO A 27 0.46 -13.38 34.79
N ALA A 28 1.34 -14.03 35.57
CA ALA A 28 1.12 -14.31 37.00
C ALA A 28 1.45 -13.11 37.92
N ASP A 29 2.18 -12.13 37.40
CA ASP A 29 2.56 -10.87 38.03
C ASP A 29 1.43 -9.81 38.02
N LEU A 30 0.30 -10.10 37.36
CA LEU A 30 -0.86 -9.21 37.35
C LEU A 30 -1.57 -9.19 38.70
N GLU A 31 -2.05 -8.01 39.11
CA GLU A 31 -2.90 -7.88 40.28
C GLU A 31 -4.15 -8.79 40.19
N PRO A 32 -4.64 -9.34 41.33
CA PRO A 32 -5.79 -10.23 41.34
C PRO A 32 -7.02 -9.68 40.63
N VAL A 33 -7.27 -8.37 40.74
CA VAL A 33 -8.41 -7.72 40.07
C VAL A 33 -8.34 -7.83 38.55
N ILE A 34 -7.14 -7.69 37.97
CA ILE A 34 -6.92 -7.80 36.52
C ILE A 34 -6.95 -9.27 36.09
N SER A 35 -6.23 -10.15 36.80
CA SER A 35 -6.13 -11.55 36.41
C SER A 35 -7.44 -12.32 36.59
N GLU A 36 -8.21 -12.07 37.66
CA GLU A 36 -9.55 -12.64 37.84
C GLU A 36 -10.58 -12.00 36.90
N GLY A 37 -10.47 -10.68 36.69
CA GLY A 37 -11.30 -9.96 35.72
C GLY A 37 -11.17 -10.56 34.31
N ALA A 38 -9.93 -10.78 33.86
CA ALA A 38 -9.62 -11.39 32.57
C ALA A 38 -10.25 -12.79 32.44
N LYS A 39 -10.12 -13.62 33.48
CA LYS A 39 -10.75 -14.96 33.52
C LYS A 39 -12.27 -14.87 33.42
N ARG A 40 -12.91 -13.98 34.19
CA ARG A 40 -14.38 -13.78 34.17
C ARG A 40 -14.89 -13.23 32.84
N SER A 41 -14.09 -12.41 32.14
CA SER A 41 -14.40 -11.93 30.80
C SER A 41 -14.00 -12.92 29.68
N ARG A 42 -13.57 -14.14 30.02
CA ARG A 42 -13.11 -15.17 29.07
C ARG A 42 -11.97 -14.69 28.16
N PHE A 43 -11.11 -13.81 28.69
CA PHE A 43 -9.87 -13.43 28.02
C PHE A 43 -8.91 -14.61 28.09
N ALA A 44 -8.42 -15.05 26.93
CA ALA A 44 -7.53 -16.19 26.78
C ALA A 44 -6.27 -15.83 25.99
N GLY A 45 -5.99 -14.54 25.76
CA GLY A 45 -4.85 -14.10 24.96
C GLY A 45 -4.94 -14.40 23.46
N LYS A 46 -6.14 -14.76 22.95
CA LYS A 46 -6.34 -14.94 21.50
C LYS A 46 -6.10 -13.61 20.78
N ALA A 47 -5.56 -13.68 19.56
CA ALA A 47 -5.25 -12.50 18.76
C ALA A 47 -6.44 -11.52 18.67
N GLY A 48 -6.22 -10.26 19.06
CA GLY A 48 -7.25 -9.22 19.02
C GLY A 48 -8.23 -9.22 20.21
N GLN A 49 -8.14 -10.15 21.15
CA GLN A 49 -8.86 -10.03 22.42
C GLN A 49 -8.29 -8.88 23.24
N ILE A 50 -9.18 -8.13 23.89
CA ILE A 50 -8.81 -7.04 24.79
C ILE A 50 -9.54 -7.23 26.11
N HIS A 51 -8.81 -7.19 27.21
CA HIS A 51 -9.35 -7.04 28.55
C HIS A 51 -8.89 -5.71 29.14
N GLU A 52 -9.73 -5.05 29.92
CA GLU A 52 -9.46 -3.74 30.50
C GLU A 52 -9.87 -3.74 31.97
N GLY A 53 -9.02 -3.16 32.80
CA GLY A 53 -9.30 -2.92 34.21
C GLY A 53 -8.49 -1.74 34.73
N PHE A 54 -8.67 -1.46 36.02
CA PHE A 54 -7.98 -0.38 36.72
C PHE A 54 -7.35 -0.93 37.98
N VAL A 55 -6.11 -0.54 38.24
CA VAL A 55 -5.33 -0.90 39.43
C VAL A 55 -4.79 0.35 40.10
N GLU A 56 -4.35 0.21 41.35
CA GLU A 56 -3.66 1.29 42.05
C GLU A 56 -2.16 0.98 42.09
N SER A 57 -1.34 1.88 41.53
CA SER A 57 0.12 1.78 41.59
C SER A 57 0.69 3.11 42.04
N ASN A 58 1.57 3.08 43.05
CA ASN A 58 2.20 4.28 43.63
C ASN A 58 1.21 5.41 43.97
N GLY A 59 0.02 5.06 44.47
CA GLY A 59 -1.04 6.02 44.83
C GLY A 59 -1.77 6.66 43.63
N LYS A 60 -1.61 6.10 42.43
CA LYS A 60 -2.28 6.53 41.19
C LYS A 60 -3.16 5.41 40.65
N VAL A 61 -4.29 5.78 40.05
CA VAL A 61 -5.12 4.85 39.28
C VAL A 61 -4.47 4.63 37.92
N VAL A 62 -4.09 3.39 37.63
CA VAL A 62 -3.53 2.97 36.34
C VAL A 62 -4.59 2.16 35.60
N ARG A 63 -4.91 2.62 34.40
CA ARG A 63 -5.67 1.86 33.40
C ARG A 63 -4.78 0.78 32.83
N MET A 64 -5.12 -0.48 33.07
CA MET A 64 -4.38 -1.63 32.57
C MET A 64 -5.20 -2.36 31.51
N VAL A 65 -4.60 -2.57 30.35
CA VAL A 65 -5.20 -3.28 29.22
C VAL A 65 -4.37 -4.51 28.90
N LEU A 66 -5.02 -5.67 28.78
CA LEU A 66 -4.39 -6.88 28.26
C LEU A 66 -4.73 -7.01 26.77
N ALA A 67 -3.72 -7.14 25.92
CA ALA A 67 -3.87 -7.33 24.48
C ALA A 67 -3.45 -8.75 24.10
N GLY A 68 -4.39 -9.55 23.60
CA GLY A 68 -4.12 -10.91 23.15
C GLY A 68 -3.36 -10.92 21.83
N ILE A 69 -2.21 -11.59 21.81
CA ILE A 69 -1.30 -11.68 20.64
C ILE A 69 -1.21 -13.10 20.05
N GLY A 70 -2.13 -13.99 20.45
CA GLY A 70 -2.22 -15.34 19.89
C GLY A 70 -1.14 -16.29 20.40
N LYS A 71 -1.02 -17.45 19.75
CA LYS A 71 -0.06 -18.49 20.15
C LYS A 71 1.37 -18.11 19.77
N PRO A 72 2.37 -18.36 20.64
CA PRO A 72 3.78 -18.04 20.34
C PRO A 72 4.36 -18.76 19.11
N ASP A 73 3.87 -19.96 18.82
CA ASP A 73 4.40 -20.87 17.79
C ASP A 73 3.57 -20.88 16.49
N ALA A 74 2.63 -19.94 16.35
CA ALA A 74 1.77 -19.86 15.16
C ALA A 74 2.54 -19.36 13.93
N LYS A 75 2.24 -19.93 12.76
CA LYS A 75 2.79 -19.44 11.48
C LYS A 75 2.42 -17.98 11.20
N ASP A 76 1.26 -17.52 11.65
CA ASP A 76 0.77 -16.14 11.50
C ASP A 76 1.09 -15.24 12.70
N ARG A 77 2.13 -15.59 13.50
CA ARG A 77 2.49 -14.90 14.75
C ARG A 77 2.59 -13.39 14.59
N ARG A 78 3.31 -12.90 13.56
CA ARG A 78 3.43 -11.47 13.25
C ARG A 78 2.06 -10.82 13.12
N SER A 79 1.19 -11.38 12.28
CA SER A 79 -0.16 -10.86 12.07
C SER A 79 -1.02 -10.91 13.35
N ALA A 80 -0.85 -11.92 14.20
CA ALA A 80 -1.53 -12.03 15.48
C ALA A 80 -1.12 -10.90 16.46
N ILE A 81 0.18 -10.55 16.49
CA ILE A 81 0.70 -9.42 17.26
C ILE A 81 0.14 -8.10 16.74
N GLU A 82 0.20 -7.87 15.42
CA GLU A 82 -0.33 -6.67 14.78
C GLU A 82 -1.82 -6.47 15.10
N ARG A 83 -2.63 -7.53 14.99
CA ARG A 83 -4.06 -7.51 15.35
C ARG A 83 -4.30 -7.16 16.82
N GLY A 84 -3.49 -7.69 17.73
CA GLY A 84 -3.59 -7.39 19.17
C GLY A 84 -3.38 -5.90 19.45
N VAL A 85 -2.27 -5.36 18.95
CA VAL A 85 -1.88 -3.96 19.22
C VAL A 85 -2.76 -2.97 18.47
N ALA A 86 -3.09 -3.23 17.21
CA ALA A 86 -4.02 -2.37 16.47
C ALA A 86 -5.43 -2.42 17.05
N GLY A 87 -5.87 -3.53 17.63
CA GLY A 87 -7.12 -3.58 18.39
C GLY A 87 -7.15 -2.56 19.52
N VAL A 88 -6.05 -2.48 20.28
CA VAL A 88 -5.89 -1.50 21.37
C VAL A 88 -5.90 -0.08 20.82
N VAL A 89 -5.05 0.24 19.85
CA VAL A 89 -5.01 1.59 19.26
C VAL A 89 -6.38 1.96 18.68
N GLY A 90 -7.02 1.07 17.92
CA GLY A 90 -8.34 1.32 17.35
C GLY A 90 -9.42 1.59 18.41
N LYS A 91 -9.35 0.95 19.58
CA LYS A 91 -10.27 1.16 20.70
C LYS A 91 -10.01 2.49 21.42
N TYR A 92 -8.74 2.85 21.61
CA TYR A 92 -8.35 3.96 22.50
C TYR A 92 -7.82 5.21 21.81
N LEU A 93 -7.72 5.24 20.47
CA LEU A 93 -7.27 6.41 19.71
C LEU A 93 -8.02 7.70 20.06
N ARG A 94 -9.28 7.58 20.50
CA ARG A 94 -10.19 8.69 20.82
C ARG A 94 -10.66 8.65 22.28
N SER A 95 -9.93 8.00 23.17
CA SER A 95 -10.37 7.79 24.56
C SER A 95 -10.15 8.99 25.49
N GLY A 96 -9.49 10.05 25.02
CA GLY A 96 -9.05 11.17 25.86
C GLY A 96 -7.63 11.03 26.39
N GLU A 97 -7.00 9.87 26.17
CA GLU A 97 -5.64 9.58 26.63
C GLU A 97 -4.63 10.12 25.61
N ALA A 98 -3.67 10.91 26.06
CA ALA A 98 -2.61 11.46 25.19
C ALA A 98 -1.51 10.43 24.88
N SER A 99 -1.28 9.51 25.82
CA SER A 99 -0.25 8.48 25.71
C SER A 99 -0.71 7.14 26.28
N LEU A 100 -0.09 6.06 25.80
CA LEU A 100 -0.14 4.75 26.44
C LEU A 100 1.24 4.10 26.40
N ALA A 101 1.47 3.16 27.30
CA ALA A 101 2.70 2.37 27.33
C ALA A 101 2.41 0.93 26.91
N ILE A 102 3.13 0.38 25.92
CA ILE A 102 3.12 -1.04 25.59
C ILE A 102 4.24 -1.71 26.37
N ASP A 103 3.88 -2.59 27.29
CA ASP A 103 4.81 -3.36 28.10
C ASP A 103 5.05 -4.75 27.49
N PHE A 104 6.29 -4.95 27.05
CA PHE A 104 6.77 -6.16 26.39
C PHE A 104 7.24 -7.26 27.37
N THR A 105 7.26 -6.99 28.68
CA THR A 105 7.75 -7.95 29.68
C THR A 105 6.95 -9.25 29.65
N GLY A 106 7.62 -10.39 29.82
CA GLY A 106 6.98 -11.71 29.94
C GLY A 106 6.32 -12.26 28.66
N ALA A 107 6.24 -11.49 27.57
CA ALA A 107 5.63 -11.93 26.31
C ALA A 107 6.57 -12.81 25.45
N GLY A 108 7.87 -12.81 25.76
CA GLY A 108 8.89 -13.59 25.03
C GLY A 108 9.01 -13.20 23.56
N LEU A 109 8.80 -11.91 23.25
CA LEU A 109 8.87 -11.38 21.90
C LEU A 109 10.31 -11.14 21.47
N SER A 110 10.58 -11.35 20.19
CA SER A 110 11.80 -10.90 19.53
C SER A 110 11.79 -9.38 19.29
N ALA A 111 12.92 -8.81 18.90
CA ALA A 111 13.00 -7.40 18.50
C ALA A 111 12.14 -7.12 17.26
N GLU A 112 12.07 -8.08 16.34
CA GLU A 112 11.24 -8.04 15.12
C GLU A 112 9.75 -8.06 15.46
N ASP A 113 9.33 -8.91 16.39
CA ASP A 113 7.95 -8.95 16.90
C ASP A 113 7.56 -7.62 17.55
N ALA A 114 8.46 -7.04 18.34
CA ALA A 114 8.23 -5.76 19.00
C ALA A 114 8.15 -4.61 18.00
N ALA A 115 9.02 -4.58 16.98
CA ALA A 115 8.94 -3.60 15.90
C ALA A 115 7.63 -3.74 15.10
N ALA A 116 7.17 -4.96 14.83
CA ALA A 116 5.89 -5.21 14.16
C ALA A 116 4.68 -4.73 15.00
N ALA A 117 4.71 -4.93 16.32
CA ALA A 117 3.72 -4.37 17.24
C ALA A 117 3.65 -2.83 17.13
N LEU A 118 4.80 -2.15 17.18
CA LEU A 118 4.89 -0.69 17.09
C LEU A 118 4.44 -0.17 15.71
N LEU A 119 4.78 -0.89 14.64
CA LEU A 119 4.34 -0.58 13.28
C LEU A 119 2.82 -0.63 13.18
N ALA A 120 2.20 -1.72 13.66
CA ALA A 120 0.75 -1.85 13.66
C ALA A 120 0.07 -0.75 14.48
N ALA A 121 0.66 -0.38 15.61
CA ALA A 121 0.16 0.69 16.45
C ALA A 121 0.14 2.04 15.71
N ARG A 122 1.25 2.39 15.07
CA ARG A 122 1.39 3.61 14.28
C ARG A 122 0.44 3.63 13.08
N LEU A 123 0.44 2.55 12.29
CA LEU A 123 -0.40 2.46 11.10
C LEU A 123 -1.88 2.52 11.45
N ARG A 124 -2.32 1.87 12.53
CA ARG A 124 -3.72 1.92 12.96
C ARG A 124 -4.16 3.30 13.43
N ALA A 125 -3.24 4.12 13.91
CA ALA A 125 -3.52 5.48 14.34
C ALA A 125 -3.70 6.48 13.18
N TRP A 126 -3.36 6.09 11.95
CA TRP A 126 -3.44 6.98 10.80
C TRP A 126 -4.88 7.41 10.50
N ARG A 127 -5.07 8.72 10.24
CA ARG A 127 -6.36 9.33 9.90
C ARG A 127 -6.16 10.54 8.99
N LEU A 128 -7.13 10.80 8.12
CA LEU A 128 -7.26 12.06 7.39
C LEU A 128 -8.58 12.76 7.78
N ASP A 129 -8.50 13.72 8.69
CA ASP A 129 -9.67 14.45 9.19
C ASP A 129 -9.71 15.92 8.73
N GLY A 130 -8.72 16.39 7.94
CA GLY A 130 -8.52 17.81 7.58
C GLY A 130 -9.65 18.49 6.81
N TYR A 131 -10.51 17.73 6.13
CA TYR A 131 -11.69 18.28 5.43
C TYR A 131 -12.90 18.52 6.36
N LYS A 132 -12.85 18.07 7.61
CA LYS A 132 -13.93 18.26 8.57
C LYS A 132 -13.71 19.56 9.35
N THR A 133 -14.55 20.55 9.10
CA THR A 133 -14.52 21.84 9.82
C THR A 133 -15.06 21.73 11.25
N LYS A 134 -15.83 20.68 11.54
CA LYS A 134 -16.33 20.36 12.87
C LYS A 134 -16.19 18.87 13.13
N LEU A 135 -15.61 18.54 14.27
CA LEU A 135 -15.56 17.20 14.84
C LEU A 135 -16.00 17.29 16.29
N ALA A 136 -16.95 16.44 16.68
CA ALA A 136 -17.30 16.26 18.08
C ALA A 136 -16.07 15.78 18.86
N ASP A 137 -15.96 16.16 20.13
CA ASP A 137 -14.77 15.89 20.95
C ASP A 137 -14.49 14.39 21.09
N ASP A 138 -15.54 13.56 21.18
CA ASP A 138 -15.46 12.09 21.22
C ASP A 138 -15.03 11.45 19.89
N LYS A 139 -14.90 12.24 18.82
CA LYS A 139 -14.42 11.80 17.50
C LYS A 139 -13.00 12.24 17.20
N LYS A 140 -12.42 13.14 18.00
CA LYS A 140 -11.03 13.61 17.83
C LYS A 140 -10.06 12.55 18.33
N ALA A 141 -9.02 12.29 17.54
CA ALA A 141 -7.89 11.50 18.02
C ALA A 141 -7.21 12.27 19.16
N THR A 142 -6.87 11.56 20.22
CA THR A 142 -6.22 12.08 21.42
C THR A 142 -4.91 11.37 21.70
N LEU A 143 -4.81 10.09 21.32
CA LEU A 143 -3.58 9.32 21.49
C LEU A 143 -2.52 9.77 20.48
N GLU A 144 -1.45 10.36 20.99
CA GLU A 144 -0.35 10.94 20.21
C GLU A 144 0.94 10.14 20.37
N THR A 145 1.16 9.53 21.54
CA THR A 145 2.42 8.87 21.91
C THR A 145 2.21 7.45 22.39
N ILE A 146 3.09 6.54 21.95
CA ILE A 146 3.22 5.19 22.49
C ILE A 146 4.63 5.02 23.06
N ALA A 147 4.70 4.69 24.34
CA ALA A 147 5.95 4.30 24.98
C ALA A 147 6.13 2.78 24.90
N ALA A 148 7.27 2.31 24.38
CA ALA A 148 7.67 0.91 24.41
C ALA A 148 8.45 0.65 25.70
N LEU A 149 7.86 -0.08 26.65
CA LEU A 149 8.49 -0.44 27.92
C LEU A 149 9.11 -1.83 27.83
N ALA A 150 10.35 -1.95 28.31
CA ALA A 150 11.08 -3.22 28.33
C ALA A 150 11.09 -3.92 26.95
N ALA A 151 11.16 -3.14 25.87
CA ALA A 151 11.27 -3.68 24.53
C ALA A 151 12.56 -4.53 24.41
N PRO A 152 12.55 -5.66 23.69
CA PRO A 152 13.74 -6.47 23.49
C PRO A 152 14.90 -5.66 22.90
N ASP A 153 16.13 -6.01 23.29
CA ASP A 153 17.34 -5.39 22.76
C ASP A 153 17.34 -5.42 21.22
N GLY A 154 17.71 -4.30 20.60
CA GLY A 154 17.70 -4.14 19.13
C GLY A 154 16.38 -3.64 18.53
N THR A 155 15.28 -3.60 19.30
CA THR A 155 13.97 -3.10 18.80
C THR A 155 14.07 -1.66 18.30
N GLU A 156 14.77 -0.77 19.01
CA GLU A 156 14.89 0.64 18.63
C GLU A 156 15.61 0.82 17.28
N ALA A 157 16.66 0.02 17.03
CA ALA A 157 17.37 0.06 15.75
C ALA A 157 16.49 -0.44 14.59
N LEU A 158 15.74 -1.52 14.79
CA LEU A 158 14.76 -2.01 13.81
C LEU A 158 13.64 -0.98 13.59
N TRP A 159 13.17 -0.34 14.65
CA TRP A 159 12.11 0.66 14.59
C TRP A 159 12.46 1.84 13.69
N GLN A 160 13.73 2.29 13.65
CA GLN A 160 14.13 3.35 12.72
C GLN A 160 13.83 3.00 11.26
N SER A 161 14.02 1.73 10.87
CA SER A 161 13.68 1.25 9.54
C SER A 161 12.17 1.06 9.36
N GLU A 162 11.47 0.53 10.36
CA GLU A 162 10.01 0.31 10.29
C GLU A 162 9.22 1.62 10.34
N GLU A 163 9.76 2.66 10.99
CA GLU A 163 9.21 4.02 10.96
C GLU A 163 9.25 4.60 9.54
N ALA A 164 10.36 4.43 8.81
CA ALA A 164 10.43 4.84 7.42
C ALA A 164 9.41 4.08 6.55
N LEU A 165 9.23 2.78 6.78
CA LEU A 165 8.18 2.00 6.13
C LEU A 165 6.78 2.55 6.46
N ALA A 166 6.51 2.84 7.73
CA ALA A 166 5.25 3.41 8.16
C ALA A 166 4.96 4.74 7.45
N GLN A 167 5.95 5.62 7.32
CA GLN A 167 5.81 6.90 6.60
C GLN A 167 5.46 6.70 5.12
N GLY A 168 6.00 5.67 4.47
CA GLY A 168 5.62 5.26 3.12
C GLY A 168 4.15 4.85 3.02
N VAL A 169 3.69 3.96 3.91
CA VAL A 169 2.30 3.50 3.97
C VAL A 169 1.35 4.68 4.23
N GLU A 170 1.69 5.55 5.20
CA GLU A 170 0.93 6.74 5.54
C GLU A 170 0.81 7.71 4.35
N PHE A 171 1.88 7.84 3.55
CA PHE A 171 1.86 8.67 2.35
C PHE A 171 0.98 8.09 1.25
N THR A 172 1.04 6.78 1.00
CA THR A 172 0.10 6.12 0.07
C THR A 172 -1.34 6.35 0.52
N ARG A 173 -1.64 6.20 1.81
CA ARG A 173 -3.00 6.43 2.34
C ARG A 173 -3.46 7.87 2.16
N GLU A 174 -2.57 8.83 2.36
CA GLU A 174 -2.85 10.24 2.08
C GLU A 174 -3.23 10.42 0.61
N LEU A 175 -2.37 10.02 -0.32
CA LEU A 175 -2.59 10.19 -1.76
C LEU A 175 -3.91 9.55 -2.23
N VAL A 176 -4.21 8.34 -1.75
CA VAL A 176 -5.41 7.57 -2.10
C VAL A 176 -6.69 8.13 -1.46
N THR A 177 -6.58 8.76 -0.30
CA THR A 177 -7.75 9.31 0.42
C THR A 177 -8.12 10.72 -0.05
N GLU A 178 -7.13 11.52 -0.44
CA GLU A 178 -7.32 12.88 -0.94
C GLU A 178 -8.35 12.91 -2.10
N PRO A 179 -9.19 13.94 -2.18
CA PRO A 179 -10.18 14.06 -3.24
C PRO A 179 -9.52 14.48 -4.56
N ALA A 180 -10.10 14.05 -5.67
CA ALA A 180 -9.55 14.29 -7.02
C ALA A 180 -9.43 15.77 -7.39
N ASN A 181 -10.24 16.65 -6.81
CA ASN A 181 -10.10 18.10 -7.02
C ASN A 181 -8.89 18.72 -6.30
N THR A 182 -8.23 17.97 -5.41
CA THR A 182 -7.00 18.35 -4.69
C THR A 182 -5.79 17.60 -5.24
N ILE A 183 -5.91 16.28 -5.44
CA ILE A 183 -4.86 15.44 -6.03
C ILE A 183 -5.23 15.05 -7.46
N TYR A 184 -4.52 15.67 -8.41
CA TYR A 184 -4.59 15.47 -9.86
C TYR A 184 -3.14 15.39 -10.39
N PRO A 185 -2.88 15.08 -11.68
CA PRO A 185 -1.53 14.68 -12.13
C PRO A 185 -0.41 15.64 -11.71
N GLU A 186 -0.58 16.95 -11.89
CA GLU A 186 0.42 17.93 -11.49
C GLU A 186 0.58 18.04 -9.97
N SER A 187 -0.51 18.06 -9.20
CA SER A 187 -0.41 18.18 -7.74
C SER A 187 0.08 16.89 -7.06
N PHE A 188 -0.12 15.72 -7.68
CA PHE A 188 0.48 14.45 -7.26
C PHE A 188 2.01 14.53 -7.33
N VAL A 189 2.56 15.04 -8.44
CA VAL A 189 4.01 15.25 -8.61
C VAL A 189 4.55 16.18 -7.53
N GLU A 190 3.90 17.32 -7.31
CA GLU A 190 4.34 18.30 -6.32
C GLU A 190 4.28 17.73 -4.89
N ARG A 191 3.25 16.92 -4.59
CA ARG A 191 3.16 16.23 -3.29
C ARG A 191 4.30 15.23 -3.09
N CYS A 192 4.69 14.49 -4.13
CA CYS A 192 5.83 13.56 -4.06
C CYS A 192 7.15 14.31 -3.82
N LYS A 193 7.42 15.38 -4.58
CA LYS A 193 8.63 16.21 -4.40
C LYS A 193 8.71 16.77 -2.99
N ALA A 194 7.62 17.33 -2.46
CA ALA A 194 7.59 17.88 -1.12
C ALA A 194 7.82 16.81 -0.03
N ARG A 195 7.21 15.63 -0.18
CA ARG A 195 7.34 14.55 0.83
C ARG A 195 8.73 13.91 0.85
N MET A 196 9.42 13.89 -0.29
CA MET A 196 10.74 13.28 -0.48
C MET A 196 11.88 14.29 -0.51
N GLU A 197 11.63 15.56 -0.17
CA GLU A 197 12.67 16.57 -0.07
C GLU A 197 13.78 16.12 0.88
N GLY A 198 15.05 16.29 0.46
CA GLY A 198 16.23 15.91 1.24
C GLY A 198 16.48 14.40 1.39
N THR A 199 15.67 13.53 0.77
CA THR A 199 15.87 12.07 0.87
C THR A 199 16.96 11.54 -0.05
N GLY A 200 17.34 12.28 -1.10
CA GLY A 200 18.27 11.83 -2.14
C GLY A 200 17.59 11.22 -3.37
N ILE A 201 16.26 11.13 -3.40
CA ILE A 201 15.51 10.79 -4.62
C ILE A 201 15.77 11.82 -5.71
N VAL A 202 16.11 11.35 -6.91
CA VAL A 202 16.18 12.17 -8.12
C VAL A 202 14.86 12.08 -8.85
N PHE A 203 14.29 13.23 -9.20
CA PHE A 203 13.01 13.33 -9.90
C PHE A 203 13.20 13.65 -11.38
N LYS A 204 12.53 12.91 -12.24
CA LYS A 204 12.31 13.25 -13.65
C LYS A 204 10.81 13.25 -13.92
N VAL A 205 10.33 14.28 -14.62
CA VAL A 205 8.90 14.44 -14.90
C VAL A 205 8.76 14.75 -16.38
N LEU A 206 7.98 13.94 -17.09
CA LEU A 206 7.59 14.25 -18.47
C LEU A 206 6.26 14.97 -18.49
N ASP A 207 6.18 16.04 -19.26
CA ASP A 207 4.92 16.70 -19.60
C ASP A 207 4.26 16.11 -20.85
N GLU A 208 3.12 16.68 -21.23
CA GLU A 208 2.32 16.26 -22.39
C GLU A 208 3.11 16.31 -23.71
N ASP A 209 3.91 17.36 -23.91
CA ASP A 209 4.65 17.58 -25.15
C ASP A 209 5.84 16.61 -25.25
N GLU A 210 6.55 16.39 -24.15
CA GLU A 210 7.64 15.40 -24.06
C GLU A 210 7.11 13.97 -24.32
N MET A 211 5.96 13.62 -23.72
CA MET A 211 5.31 12.32 -23.96
C MET A 211 4.84 12.18 -25.42
N ALA A 212 4.37 13.27 -26.04
CA ALA A 212 3.95 13.26 -27.44
C ALA A 212 5.15 13.04 -28.37
N ALA A 213 6.28 13.70 -28.09
CA ALA A 213 7.52 13.52 -28.84
C ALA A 213 8.08 12.10 -28.72
N LEU A 214 7.85 11.44 -27.58
CA LEU A 214 8.21 10.04 -27.34
C LEU A 214 7.23 9.03 -27.96
N GLY A 215 6.10 9.49 -28.50
CA GLY A 215 5.09 8.63 -29.12
C GLY A 215 4.19 7.89 -28.12
N MET A 216 3.98 8.42 -26.92
CA MET A 216 3.13 7.81 -25.88
C MET A 216 1.63 8.01 -26.16
N GLY A 217 1.18 7.62 -27.36
CA GLY A 217 -0.16 7.90 -27.86
C GLY A 217 -1.28 7.13 -27.14
N ALA A 218 -0.98 6.02 -26.46
CA ALA A 218 -1.98 5.30 -25.67
C ALA A 218 -2.29 6.06 -24.37
N LEU A 219 -1.26 6.50 -23.64
CA LEU A 219 -1.41 7.31 -22.43
C LEU A 219 -2.04 8.67 -22.75
N LEU A 220 -1.55 9.36 -23.79
CA LEU A 220 -2.09 10.65 -24.19
C LEU A 220 -3.54 10.57 -24.66
N GLY A 221 -3.91 9.47 -25.33
CA GLY A 221 -5.30 9.20 -25.72
C GLY A 221 -6.24 9.12 -24.52
N VAL A 222 -5.80 8.57 -23.38
CA VAL A 222 -6.59 8.57 -22.14
C VAL A 222 -6.74 9.99 -21.58
N ALA A 223 -5.65 10.77 -21.59
CA ALA A 223 -5.60 12.08 -20.94
C ALA A 223 -6.33 13.20 -21.71
N GLN A 224 -6.50 13.06 -23.03
CA GLN A 224 -6.93 14.16 -23.92
C GLN A 224 -8.33 14.75 -23.61
N GLY A 225 -9.16 14.03 -22.84
CA GLY A 225 -10.48 14.49 -22.42
C GLY A 225 -10.47 15.37 -21.15
N SER A 226 -9.38 15.40 -20.39
CA SER A 226 -9.28 16.25 -19.20
C SER A 226 -8.55 17.56 -19.46
N VAL A 227 -8.95 18.60 -18.72
CA VAL A 227 -8.22 19.86 -18.62
C VAL A 227 -6.97 19.75 -17.72
N ARG A 228 -6.87 18.71 -16.90
CA ARG A 228 -5.70 18.40 -16.06
C ARG A 228 -4.68 17.65 -16.89
N LYS A 229 -3.48 18.21 -17.03
CA LYS A 229 -2.52 17.73 -18.00
C LYS A 229 -1.80 16.48 -17.49
N PRO A 230 -1.57 15.46 -18.33
CA PRO A 230 -0.95 14.23 -17.89
C PRO A 230 0.50 14.45 -17.46
N ARG A 231 1.03 13.56 -16.62
CA ARG A 231 2.43 13.54 -16.20
C ARG A 231 2.95 12.11 -16.16
N LEU A 232 4.19 11.91 -16.59
CA LEU A 232 4.94 10.70 -16.24
C LEU A 232 5.99 11.08 -15.19
N LEU A 233 5.79 10.60 -13.97
CA LEU A 233 6.71 10.86 -12.85
C LEU A 233 7.68 9.69 -12.70
N ALA A 234 8.97 9.96 -12.68
CA ALA A 234 10.02 9.03 -12.31
C ALA A 234 10.74 9.49 -11.05
N MET A 235 10.93 8.55 -10.12
CA MET A 235 11.62 8.71 -8.85
C MET A 235 12.76 7.70 -8.80
N GLU A 236 14.00 8.19 -8.76
CA GLU A 236 15.20 7.36 -8.82
C GLU A 236 15.87 7.31 -7.45
N TRP A 237 16.02 6.10 -6.90
CA TRP A 237 16.80 5.82 -5.71
C TRP A 237 18.03 5.00 -6.08
N ASN A 238 19.22 5.59 -5.94
CA ASN A 238 20.50 4.96 -6.24
C ASN A 238 21.24 4.61 -4.95
N GLY A 239 20.67 3.70 -4.15
CA GLY A 239 21.23 3.28 -2.86
C GLY A 239 22.10 2.01 -2.91
N GLY A 240 22.13 1.32 -4.05
CA GLY A 240 22.94 0.12 -4.27
C GLY A 240 24.30 0.41 -4.89
N GLU A 241 24.94 -0.64 -5.40
CA GLU A 241 26.21 -0.51 -6.13
C GLU A 241 26.01 0.22 -7.46
N ALA A 242 26.95 1.10 -7.81
CA ALA A 242 26.89 1.85 -9.07
C ALA A 242 26.96 0.90 -10.28
N GLY A 243 26.08 1.10 -11.26
CA GLY A 243 26.02 0.30 -12.48
C GLY A 243 25.19 -0.98 -12.39
N VAL A 244 24.71 -1.36 -11.19
CA VAL A 244 23.73 -2.44 -11.05
C VAL A 244 22.37 -1.97 -11.56
N ALA A 245 21.78 -2.73 -12.47
CA ALA A 245 20.48 -2.42 -13.05
C ALA A 245 19.38 -2.33 -11.98
N PRO A 246 18.53 -1.29 -11.99
CA PRO A 246 17.56 -1.08 -10.93
C PRO A 246 16.41 -2.10 -11.02
N VAL A 247 15.72 -2.31 -9.90
CA VAL A 247 14.36 -2.85 -9.89
C VAL A 247 13.40 -1.71 -10.25
N ALA A 248 12.46 -1.95 -11.19
CA ALA A 248 11.48 -0.96 -11.58
C ALA A 248 10.09 -1.25 -10.99
N PHE A 249 9.47 -0.25 -10.39
CA PHE A 249 8.07 -0.27 -9.98
C PHE A 249 7.25 0.72 -10.81
N VAL A 250 6.14 0.28 -11.40
CA VAL A 250 5.32 1.12 -12.30
C VAL A 250 3.87 1.17 -11.81
N GLY A 251 3.38 2.35 -11.44
CA GLY A 251 2.06 2.52 -10.84
C GLY A 251 1.06 3.16 -11.80
N LYS A 252 -0.13 2.57 -11.92
CA LYS A 252 -1.31 3.23 -12.52
C LYS A 252 -1.69 4.45 -11.67
N GLY A 253 -1.72 5.62 -12.28
CA GLY A 253 -1.98 6.90 -11.63
C GLY A 253 -3.18 7.64 -12.21
N VAL A 254 -4.31 6.96 -12.44
CA VAL A 254 -5.53 7.62 -12.88
C VAL A 254 -6.16 8.36 -11.69
N THR A 255 -5.97 9.68 -11.62
CA THR A 255 -6.32 10.46 -10.41
C THR A 255 -7.83 10.61 -10.21
N PHE A 256 -8.59 10.47 -11.29
CA PHE A 256 -10.02 10.22 -11.25
C PHE A 256 -10.44 9.49 -12.52
N ASP A 257 -11.31 8.50 -12.38
CA ASP A 257 -11.78 7.68 -13.50
C ASP A 257 -13.30 7.73 -13.63
N THR A 258 -13.77 8.46 -14.64
CA THR A 258 -15.18 8.47 -15.02
C THR A 258 -15.55 7.32 -15.96
N GLY A 259 -14.55 6.63 -16.51
CA GLY A 259 -14.66 5.74 -17.68
C GLY A 259 -14.59 6.45 -19.03
N GLY A 260 -14.46 7.78 -19.05
CA GLY A 260 -14.46 8.57 -20.29
C GLY A 260 -15.81 8.50 -21.00
N ILE A 261 -15.80 8.31 -22.33
CA ILE A 261 -17.03 8.15 -23.13
C ILE A 261 -17.82 6.88 -22.73
N SER A 262 -17.12 5.83 -22.29
CA SER A 262 -17.71 4.60 -21.74
C SER A 262 -18.08 4.81 -20.26
N LEU A 263 -18.89 5.83 -20.02
CA LEU A 263 -19.15 6.41 -18.69
C LEU A 263 -19.63 5.37 -17.67
N LYS A 264 -18.98 5.36 -16.50
CA LYS A 264 -19.40 4.53 -15.36
C LYS A 264 -20.80 4.92 -14.89
N GLN A 265 -21.46 3.98 -14.23
CA GLN A 265 -22.73 4.27 -13.55
C GLN A 265 -22.50 5.24 -12.38
N PRO A 266 -23.47 6.10 -12.03
CA PRO A 266 -23.28 7.11 -10.98
C PRO A 266 -22.95 6.55 -9.59
N GLY A 267 -23.50 5.38 -9.23
CA GLY A 267 -23.30 4.79 -7.91
C GLY A 267 -21.88 4.21 -7.75
N GLY A 268 -21.11 4.73 -6.79
CA GLY A 268 -19.73 4.32 -6.56
C GLY A 268 -18.71 4.99 -7.47
N MET A 269 -19.10 6.02 -8.24
CA MET A 269 -18.14 6.79 -9.05
C MET A 269 -17.26 7.70 -8.16
N GLU A 270 -17.77 8.13 -7.00
CA GLU A 270 -17.03 8.93 -6.01
C GLU A 270 -15.77 8.22 -5.48
N ASP A 271 -15.79 6.89 -5.53
CA ASP A 271 -14.71 6.01 -5.12
C ASP A 271 -13.55 6.02 -6.14
N MET A 272 -13.79 6.43 -7.39
CA MET A 272 -12.77 6.43 -8.45
C MET A 272 -11.64 7.46 -8.25
N LYS A 273 -11.68 8.24 -7.16
CA LYS A 273 -10.52 9.01 -6.69
C LYS A 273 -9.34 8.14 -6.27
N TRP A 274 -9.58 6.88 -5.90
CA TRP A 274 -8.51 5.95 -5.51
C TRP A 274 -7.97 5.13 -6.69
N ASP A 275 -8.37 5.44 -7.92
CA ASP A 275 -7.90 4.74 -9.12
C ASP A 275 -6.44 5.06 -9.51
N MET A 276 -5.79 5.85 -8.66
CA MET A 276 -4.35 6.13 -8.62
C MET A 276 -3.62 5.30 -7.54
N GLY A 277 -4.28 4.28 -6.96
CA GLY A 277 -3.73 3.48 -5.86
C GLY A 277 -2.39 2.80 -6.20
N GLY A 278 -2.19 2.40 -7.46
CA GLY A 278 -0.93 1.86 -7.95
C GLY A 278 0.22 2.88 -7.86
N ALA A 279 0.02 4.07 -8.40
CA ALA A 279 0.96 5.19 -8.29
C ALA A 279 1.19 5.60 -6.82
N GLY A 280 0.14 5.57 -6.00
CA GLY A 280 0.24 5.81 -4.56
C GLY A 280 1.15 4.80 -3.86
N ALA A 281 1.02 3.51 -4.17
CA ALA A 281 1.87 2.45 -3.61
C ALA A 281 3.33 2.60 -4.05
N VAL A 282 3.57 2.93 -5.32
CA VAL A 282 4.93 3.21 -5.83
C VAL A 282 5.55 4.41 -5.11
N ALA A 283 4.84 5.54 -5.01
CA ALA A 283 5.33 6.73 -4.32
C ALA A 283 5.61 6.48 -2.83
N GLY A 284 4.72 5.76 -2.14
CA GLY A 284 4.94 5.37 -0.74
C GLY A 284 6.15 4.45 -0.57
N THR A 285 6.35 3.50 -1.48
CA THR A 285 7.52 2.61 -1.49
C THR A 285 8.80 3.40 -1.68
N MET A 286 8.87 4.29 -2.67
CA MET A 286 10.06 5.12 -2.90
C MET A 286 10.40 5.99 -1.69
N LEU A 287 9.39 6.53 -1.00
CA LEU A 287 9.58 7.27 0.25
C LEU A 287 10.19 6.38 1.35
N ALA A 288 9.62 5.19 1.54
CA ALA A 288 10.10 4.23 2.54
C ALA A 288 11.55 3.83 2.28
N LEU A 289 11.86 3.42 1.04
CA LEU A 289 13.20 2.99 0.62
C LEU A 289 14.24 4.09 0.83
N ALA A 290 13.95 5.32 0.41
CA ALA A 290 14.89 6.43 0.55
C ALA A 290 15.13 6.77 2.03
N ARG A 291 14.06 6.82 2.84
CA ARG A 291 14.16 7.17 4.27
C ARG A 291 14.88 6.12 5.10
N ARG A 292 14.67 4.83 4.81
CA ARG A 292 15.44 3.74 5.45
C ARG A 292 16.83 3.56 4.84
N LYS A 293 17.18 4.34 3.81
CA LYS A 293 18.45 4.27 3.08
C LYS A 293 18.70 2.87 2.51
N ALA A 294 17.72 2.34 1.79
CA ALA A 294 17.79 1.01 1.20
C ALA A 294 19.05 0.84 0.35
N LYS A 295 19.74 -0.29 0.48
CA LYS A 295 20.97 -0.63 -0.24
C LYS A 295 20.70 -1.25 -1.61
N ALA A 296 19.77 -0.66 -2.35
CA ALA A 296 19.33 -1.14 -3.66
C ALA A 296 19.14 0.02 -4.63
N ASN A 297 19.33 -0.26 -5.92
CA ASN A 297 18.93 0.67 -6.99
C ASN A 297 17.48 0.38 -7.37
N VAL A 298 16.62 1.38 -7.21
CA VAL A 298 15.18 1.25 -7.47
C VAL A 298 14.68 2.48 -8.21
N VAL A 299 13.84 2.27 -9.21
CA VAL A 299 13.15 3.34 -9.94
C VAL A 299 11.64 3.15 -9.82
N GLY A 300 10.95 4.19 -9.33
CA GLY A 300 9.50 4.22 -9.21
C GLY A 300 8.87 5.15 -10.25
N ILE A 301 8.00 4.62 -11.09
CA ILE A 301 7.34 5.32 -12.19
C ILE A 301 5.84 5.42 -11.93
N CYS A 302 5.25 6.60 -12.11
CA CYS A 302 3.81 6.81 -12.02
C CYS A 302 3.29 7.41 -13.33
N GLY A 303 2.41 6.67 -14.03
CA GLY A 303 1.67 7.18 -15.19
C GLY A 303 0.42 7.92 -14.74
N LEU A 304 0.47 9.25 -14.73
CA LEU A 304 -0.55 10.10 -14.13
C LEU A 304 -1.44 10.75 -15.18
N VAL A 305 -2.73 10.46 -15.12
CA VAL A 305 -3.76 11.01 -16.02
C VAL A 305 -5.06 11.23 -15.25
N GLU A 306 -6.02 11.95 -15.85
CA GLU A 306 -7.40 11.99 -15.39
C GLU A 306 -8.32 11.60 -16.56
N ASN A 307 -9.14 10.56 -16.40
CA ASN A 307 -9.99 10.04 -17.47
C ASN A 307 -11.38 10.68 -17.41
N MET A 308 -11.67 11.58 -18.34
CA MET A 308 -12.87 12.43 -18.33
C MET A 308 -13.64 12.35 -19.66
N PRO A 309 -14.99 12.34 -19.65
CA PRO A 309 -15.77 12.58 -20.87
C PRO A 309 -15.64 14.06 -21.27
N ASP A 310 -15.40 14.29 -22.55
CA ASP A 310 -15.36 15.62 -23.15
C ASP A 310 -15.60 15.50 -24.67
N GLY A 311 -15.86 16.62 -25.35
CA GLY A 311 -15.94 16.66 -26.82
C GLY A 311 -14.64 16.23 -27.52
N ASN A 312 -13.49 16.34 -26.84
CA ASN A 312 -12.18 15.90 -27.32
C ASN A 312 -11.76 14.52 -26.78
N ALA A 313 -12.56 13.87 -25.92
CA ALA A 313 -12.18 12.60 -25.30
C ALA A 313 -12.04 11.46 -26.33
N GLN A 314 -11.17 10.50 -26.03
CA GLN A 314 -11.03 9.27 -26.79
C GLN A 314 -12.35 8.49 -26.79
N ARG A 315 -12.64 7.80 -27.90
CA ARG A 315 -13.92 7.11 -28.14
C ARG A 315 -13.70 5.62 -28.39
N PRO A 316 -14.70 4.79 -28.05
CA PRO A 316 -14.76 3.42 -28.56
C PRO A 316 -14.63 3.37 -30.09
N GLY A 317 -13.71 2.55 -30.59
CA GLY A 317 -13.36 2.39 -32.01
C GLY A 317 -12.16 3.23 -32.47
N ASP A 318 -11.65 4.16 -31.67
CA ASP A 318 -10.40 4.85 -31.99
C ASP A 318 -9.23 3.85 -31.98
N VAL A 319 -8.28 4.02 -32.91
CA VAL A 319 -7.01 3.28 -32.93
C VAL A 319 -5.88 4.24 -32.55
N VAL A 320 -5.14 3.89 -31.51
CA VAL A 320 -3.97 4.66 -31.04
C VAL A 320 -2.67 3.91 -31.27
N THR A 321 -1.59 4.64 -31.46
CA THR A 321 -0.23 4.07 -31.53
C THR A 321 0.47 4.29 -30.19
N SER A 322 0.87 3.20 -29.55
CA SER A 322 1.65 3.23 -28.30
C SER A 322 3.12 3.62 -28.55
N MET A 323 3.85 3.93 -27.47
CA MET A 323 5.30 4.19 -27.50
C MET A 323 6.11 3.01 -28.06
N SER A 324 5.58 1.79 -27.90
CA SER A 324 6.22 0.60 -28.46
C SER A 324 6.14 0.54 -30.00
N GLY A 325 5.25 1.35 -30.60
CA GLY A 325 4.91 1.30 -32.02
C GLY A 325 3.69 0.43 -32.33
N GLN A 326 3.26 -0.42 -31.39
CA GLN A 326 2.07 -1.25 -31.55
C GLN A 326 0.80 -0.39 -31.53
N THR A 327 -0.18 -0.77 -32.35
CA THR A 327 -1.48 -0.12 -32.48
C THR A 327 -2.55 -0.82 -31.63
N ILE A 328 -3.41 -0.03 -30.98
CA ILE A 328 -4.44 -0.51 -30.06
C ILE A 328 -5.79 0.05 -30.48
N GLU A 329 -6.74 -0.84 -30.80
CA GLU A 329 -8.15 -0.49 -30.94
C GLU A 329 -8.79 -0.35 -29.56
N VAL A 330 -9.22 0.86 -29.23
CA VAL A 330 -9.85 1.17 -27.95
C VAL A 330 -11.32 0.81 -28.03
N ILE A 331 -11.72 -0.31 -27.46
CA ILE A 331 -13.11 -0.78 -27.47
C ILE A 331 -13.89 -0.22 -26.28
N ASN A 332 -13.21 -0.03 -25.15
CA ASN A 332 -13.81 0.51 -23.93
C ASN A 332 -12.83 1.50 -23.28
N THR A 333 -13.26 2.74 -23.14
CA THR A 333 -12.46 3.84 -22.53
C THR A 333 -12.42 3.78 -21.00
N ASP A 334 -13.18 2.86 -20.38
CA ASP A 334 -13.11 2.47 -18.97
C ASP A 334 -12.08 1.34 -18.71
N ALA A 335 -11.34 0.98 -19.76
CA ALA A 335 -10.16 0.11 -19.68
C ALA A 335 -8.91 0.92 -20.01
N GLU A 336 -8.80 2.11 -19.40
CA GLU A 336 -7.78 3.13 -19.60
C GLU A 336 -6.47 2.83 -18.87
N GLY A 337 -6.52 2.25 -17.67
CA GLY A 337 -5.34 2.06 -16.83
C GLY A 337 -4.24 1.26 -17.52
N ARG A 338 -4.62 0.28 -18.36
CA ARG A 338 -3.66 -0.52 -19.13
C ARG A 338 -3.04 0.27 -20.30
N LEU A 339 -3.78 1.22 -20.88
CA LEU A 339 -3.28 2.13 -21.93
C LEU A 339 -2.24 3.12 -21.35
N VAL A 340 -2.46 3.56 -20.11
CA VAL A 340 -1.48 4.37 -19.38
C VAL A 340 -0.22 3.56 -19.07
N LEU A 341 -0.41 2.34 -18.54
CA LEU A 341 0.69 1.48 -18.14
C LEU A 341 1.55 0.99 -19.32
N CYS A 342 0.97 0.68 -20.48
CA CYS A 342 1.75 0.16 -21.61
C CYS A 342 2.85 1.12 -22.06
N ASP A 343 2.51 2.42 -22.16
CA ASP A 343 3.49 3.45 -22.52
C ASP A 343 4.47 3.70 -21.37
N ALA A 344 3.98 3.78 -20.12
CA ALA A 344 4.83 3.96 -18.95
C ALA A 344 5.88 2.84 -18.81
N MET A 345 5.49 1.58 -18.99
CA MET A 345 6.38 0.42 -18.96
C MET A 345 7.38 0.44 -20.12
N THR A 346 6.94 0.76 -21.34
CA THR A 346 7.83 0.89 -22.51
C THR A 346 8.91 1.96 -22.24
N TRP A 347 8.51 3.13 -21.73
CA TRP A 347 9.44 4.20 -21.39
C TRP A 347 10.42 3.79 -20.30
N THR A 348 9.93 3.13 -19.25
CA THR A 348 10.74 2.64 -18.13
C THR A 348 11.85 1.71 -18.61
N GLN A 349 11.50 0.76 -19.47
CA GLN A 349 12.42 -0.21 -20.04
C GLN A 349 13.53 0.44 -20.85
N ARG A 350 13.17 1.33 -21.76
CA ARG A 350 14.12 2.01 -22.65
C ARG A 350 14.99 3.05 -21.95
N THR A 351 14.49 3.64 -20.86
CA THR A 351 15.22 4.67 -20.10
C THR A 351 16.16 4.07 -19.07
N TYR A 352 15.74 3.02 -18.36
CA TYR A 352 16.44 2.52 -17.17
C TYR A 352 17.02 1.10 -17.33
N SER A 353 16.62 0.36 -18.37
CA SER A 353 17.04 -1.04 -18.58
C SER A 353 16.96 -1.88 -17.29
N PRO A 354 15.80 -1.92 -16.60
CA PRO A 354 15.70 -2.51 -15.27
C PRO A 354 15.95 -4.03 -15.32
N SER A 355 16.41 -4.59 -14.20
CA SER A 355 16.61 -6.03 -14.05
C SER A 355 15.28 -6.80 -14.05
N ARG A 356 14.22 -6.17 -13.54
CA ARG A 356 12.85 -6.68 -13.48
C ARG A 356 11.85 -5.53 -13.30
N ILE A 357 10.60 -5.76 -13.68
CA ILE A 357 9.52 -4.77 -13.58
C ILE A 357 8.38 -5.35 -12.74
N VAL A 358 7.87 -4.57 -11.80
CA VAL A 358 6.61 -4.89 -11.12
C VAL A 358 5.66 -3.71 -11.28
N ASP A 359 4.57 -3.91 -12.02
CA ASP A 359 3.53 -2.89 -12.13
C ASP A 359 2.38 -3.15 -11.16
N LEU A 360 1.77 -2.07 -10.66
CA LEU A 360 0.67 -2.11 -9.69
C LEU A 360 -0.48 -1.24 -10.19
N ALA A 361 -1.69 -1.79 -10.19
CA ALA A 361 -2.86 -1.05 -10.63
C ALA A 361 -4.16 -1.51 -10.00
N THR A 362 -5.03 -0.55 -9.73
CA THR A 362 -6.47 -0.76 -9.54
C THR A 362 -7.09 -1.05 -10.91
N LEU A 363 -6.83 -2.24 -11.47
CA LEU A 363 -7.00 -2.43 -12.91
C LEU A 363 -8.36 -3.02 -13.29
N THR A 364 -8.89 -3.98 -12.52
CA THR A 364 -10.11 -4.66 -12.93
C THR A 364 -11.10 -4.92 -11.81
N GLY A 365 -12.39 -4.67 -12.07
CA GLY A 365 -13.46 -5.19 -11.20
C GLY A 365 -13.52 -6.73 -11.18
N ALA A 366 -12.96 -7.39 -12.20
CA ALA A 366 -12.89 -8.84 -12.27
C ALA A 366 -11.99 -9.46 -11.18
N ILE A 367 -10.94 -8.76 -10.72
CA ILE A 367 -10.12 -9.28 -9.62
C ILE A 367 -10.88 -9.22 -8.30
N ILE A 368 -11.66 -8.16 -8.09
CA ILE A 368 -12.53 -8.01 -6.91
C ILE A 368 -13.58 -9.11 -6.90
N ALA A 369 -14.19 -9.40 -8.04
CA ALA A 369 -15.15 -10.50 -8.16
C ALA A 369 -14.53 -11.88 -7.86
N SER A 370 -13.21 -12.03 -8.02
CA SER A 370 -12.49 -13.31 -7.85
C SER A 370 -11.89 -13.49 -6.45
N LEU A 371 -11.29 -12.44 -5.89
CA LEU A 371 -10.51 -12.46 -4.65
C LEU A 371 -11.12 -11.63 -3.51
N ALA A 372 -12.24 -10.95 -3.77
CA ALA A 372 -12.83 -9.96 -2.87
C ALA A 372 -11.78 -8.91 -2.46
N HIS A 373 -11.55 -8.76 -1.15
CA HIS A 373 -10.65 -7.77 -0.57
C HIS A 373 -9.52 -8.41 0.25
N GLU A 374 -9.31 -9.72 0.08
CA GLU A 374 -8.40 -10.52 0.92
C GLU A 374 -7.03 -10.73 0.28
N TYR A 375 -6.96 -10.76 -1.06
CA TYR A 375 -5.75 -10.93 -1.85
C TYR A 375 -5.76 -9.96 -3.04
N ALA A 376 -4.60 -9.44 -3.42
CA ALA A 376 -4.41 -8.88 -4.75
C ALA A 376 -4.03 -9.99 -5.76
N GLY A 377 -4.32 -9.77 -7.04
CA GLY A 377 -3.95 -10.72 -8.09
C GLY A 377 -2.52 -10.51 -8.55
N ILE A 378 -1.76 -11.59 -8.77
CA ILE A 378 -0.45 -11.53 -9.45
C ILE A 378 -0.47 -12.32 -10.76
N PHE A 379 0.06 -11.69 -11.79
CA PHE A 379 0.29 -12.24 -13.13
C PHE A 379 1.76 -12.00 -13.48
N SER A 380 2.42 -12.95 -14.14
CA SER A 380 3.85 -12.79 -14.43
C SER A 380 4.30 -13.73 -15.54
N ASN A 381 5.28 -13.29 -16.32
CA ASN A 381 6.03 -14.10 -17.27
C ASN A 381 7.21 -14.86 -16.62
N ASP A 382 7.48 -14.64 -15.33
CA ASP A 382 8.63 -15.18 -14.62
C ASP A 382 8.21 -15.83 -13.29
N ASP A 383 8.48 -17.14 -13.15
CA ASP A 383 8.06 -17.91 -11.97
C ASP A 383 8.81 -17.53 -10.69
N GLU A 384 10.07 -17.12 -10.81
CA GLU A 384 10.92 -16.75 -9.67
C GLU A 384 10.47 -15.40 -9.10
N LEU A 385 10.21 -14.43 -9.96
CA LEU A 385 9.66 -13.13 -9.62
C LEU A 385 8.30 -13.28 -8.94
N ALA A 386 7.40 -14.09 -9.51
CA ALA A 386 6.11 -14.35 -8.91
C ALA A 386 6.23 -15.00 -7.52
N GLY A 387 7.12 -15.98 -7.38
CA GLY A 387 7.39 -16.65 -6.11
C GLY A 387 7.93 -15.69 -5.04
N ALA A 388 8.88 -14.84 -5.40
CA ALA A 388 9.47 -13.84 -4.51
C ALA A 388 8.43 -12.80 -4.04
N LEU A 389 7.57 -12.32 -4.94
CA LEU A 389 6.48 -11.40 -4.59
C LEU A 389 5.44 -12.07 -3.68
N SER A 390 5.07 -13.32 -3.95
CA SER A 390 4.17 -14.09 -3.07
C SER A 390 4.75 -14.27 -1.67
N ALA A 391 6.04 -14.61 -1.56
CA ALA A 391 6.72 -14.74 -0.26
C ALA A 391 6.74 -13.41 0.51
N ALA A 392 7.04 -12.29 -0.16
CA ALA A 392 7.00 -10.95 0.43
C ALA A 392 5.58 -10.57 0.91
N GLY A 393 4.54 -10.92 0.13
CA GLY A 393 3.14 -10.72 0.51
C GLY A 393 2.73 -11.54 1.74
N ASP A 394 3.17 -12.80 1.81
CA ASP A 394 2.91 -13.65 2.98
C ASP A 394 3.61 -13.14 4.25
N ALA A 395 4.85 -12.65 4.12
CA ALA A 395 5.64 -12.12 5.23
C ALA A 395 5.11 -10.79 5.80
N THR A 396 4.42 -10.00 4.98
CA THR A 396 3.93 -8.65 5.32
C THR A 396 2.43 -8.59 5.60
N GLY A 397 1.67 -9.58 5.12
CA GLY A 397 0.21 -9.57 5.15
C GLY A 397 -0.45 -8.88 3.96
N ASP A 398 0.31 -8.24 3.07
CA ASP A 398 -0.15 -7.72 1.78
C ASP A 398 -0.23 -8.87 0.76
N ARG A 399 -1.15 -9.80 0.98
CA ARG A 399 -1.14 -11.11 0.30
C ARG A 399 -1.47 -11.04 -1.19
N LEU A 400 -0.81 -11.91 -1.94
CA LEU A 400 -0.99 -12.07 -3.38
C LEU A 400 -1.51 -13.47 -3.73
N TRP A 401 -2.32 -13.58 -4.78
CA TRP A 401 -2.73 -14.86 -5.35
C TRP A 401 -2.43 -14.92 -6.84
N ARG A 402 -1.69 -15.95 -7.27
CA ARG A 402 -1.24 -16.08 -8.66
C ARG A 402 -2.34 -16.58 -9.57
N PHE A 403 -2.53 -15.88 -10.68
CA PHE A 403 -3.47 -16.23 -11.75
C PHE A 403 -2.73 -16.79 -12.96
N PRO A 404 -3.39 -17.64 -13.77
CA PRO A 404 -2.80 -18.16 -14.99
C PRO A 404 -2.72 -17.09 -16.08
N MET A 405 -1.77 -17.27 -16.99
CA MET A 405 -1.68 -16.59 -18.28
C MET A 405 -1.59 -17.65 -19.40
N GLY A 406 -1.86 -17.27 -20.65
CA GLY A 406 -1.63 -18.18 -21.77
C GLY A 406 -2.34 -17.83 -23.08
N PRO A 407 -1.97 -18.52 -24.19
CA PRO A 407 -2.36 -18.13 -25.56
C PRO A 407 -3.87 -18.03 -25.80
N ALA A 408 -4.68 -18.85 -25.12
CA ALA A 408 -6.13 -18.81 -25.26
C ALA A 408 -6.75 -17.50 -24.73
N TYR A 409 -6.14 -16.89 -23.72
CA TYR A 409 -6.54 -15.58 -23.21
C TYR A 409 -6.00 -14.45 -24.08
N ASP A 410 -4.77 -14.58 -24.55
CA ASP A 410 -4.13 -13.60 -25.42
C ASP A 410 -4.91 -13.40 -26.73
N LYS A 411 -5.34 -14.49 -27.36
CA LYS A 411 -6.17 -14.46 -28.58
C LYS A 411 -7.48 -13.68 -28.42
N GLN A 412 -7.96 -13.48 -27.19
CA GLN A 412 -9.16 -12.68 -26.97
C GLN A 412 -8.95 -11.19 -27.26
N LEU A 413 -7.70 -10.74 -27.35
CA LEU A 413 -7.29 -9.37 -27.64
C LEU A 413 -7.07 -9.10 -29.13
N ASP A 414 -7.34 -10.08 -30.02
CA ASP A 414 -7.23 -9.89 -31.46
C ASP A 414 -8.18 -8.76 -31.93
N SER A 415 -7.65 -7.85 -32.74
CA SER A 415 -8.39 -6.81 -33.46
C SER A 415 -8.35 -7.08 -34.97
N ALA A 416 -9.37 -6.62 -35.68
CA ALA A 416 -9.42 -6.70 -37.14
C ALA A 416 -8.71 -5.52 -37.83
N ILE A 417 -8.42 -4.43 -37.10
CA ILE A 417 -7.95 -3.16 -37.66
C ILE A 417 -6.69 -2.60 -36.98
N ALA A 418 -6.26 -3.21 -35.86
CA ALA A 418 -5.08 -2.86 -35.10
C ALA A 418 -4.34 -4.13 -34.65
N ASP A 419 -3.14 -3.98 -34.08
CA ASP A 419 -2.36 -5.13 -33.56
C ASP A 419 -3.07 -5.82 -32.39
N MET A 420 -3.87 -5.07 -31.62
CA MET A 420 -4.71 -5.59 -30.55
C MET A 420 -5.87 -4.66 -30.25
N LYS A 421 -6.85 -5.16 -29.49
CA LYS A 421 -7.83 -4.33 -28.78
C LYS A 421 -7.52 -4.26 -27.29
N ASN A 422 -7.97 -3.19 -26.62
CA ASN A 422 -7.66 -2.98 -25.21
C ASN A 422 -8.47 -3.87 -24.23
N VAL A 423 -9.50 -4.59 -24.68
CA VAL A 423 -10.30 -5.49 -23.83
C VAL A 423 -10.50 -6.86 -24.46
N GLY A 424 -10.51 -7.90 -23.62
CA GLY A 424 -10.90 -9.25 -24.00
C GLY A 424 -12.42 -9.45 -23.97
N THR A 425 -12.85 -10.70 -23.81
CA THR A 425 -14.27 -10.99 -23.58
C THR A 425 -14.69 -10.63 -22.15
N ARG A 426 -15.99 -10.74 -21.84
CA ARG A 426 -16.52 -10.48 -20.49
C ARG A 426 -15.87 -11.35 -19.40
N PHE A 427 -15.44 -12.56 -19.72
CA PHE A 427 -14.90 -13.51 -18.75
C PHE A 427 -13.38 -13.56 -18.79
N GLY A 428 -12.75 -13.70 -17.62
CA GLY A 428 -11.29 -13.65 -17.50
C GLY A 428 -10.71 -12.24 -17.65
N GLY A 429 -11.48 -11.20 -17.31
CA GLY A 429 -11.10 -9.80 -17.49
C GLY A 429 -9.71 -9.46 -16.94
N SER A 430 -9.38 -9.89 -15.72
CA SER A 430 -8.06 -9.67 -15.10
C SER A 430 -6.93 -10.38 -15.87
N ILE A 431 -7.17 -11.61 -16.34
CA ILE A 431 -6.19 -12.36 -17.14
C ILE A 431 -5.95 -11.66 -18.47
N THR A 432 -7.01 -11.25 -19.18
CA THR A 432 -6.86 -10.53 -20.46
C THR A 432 -6.24 -9.14 -20.29
N ALA A 433 -6.43 -8.47 -19.15
CA ALA A 433 -5.76 -7.23 -18.83
C ALA A 433 -4.25 -7.43 -18.63
N ALA A 434 -3.86 -8.47 -17.90
CA ALA A 434 -2.46 -8.84 -17.76
C ALA A 434 -1.84 -9.26 -19.09
N GLN A 435 -2.57 -10.01 -19.94
CA GLN A 435 -2.10 -10.36 -21.29
C GLN A 435 -1.86 -9.12 -22.16
N PHE A 436 -2.75 -8.13 -22.07
CA PHE A 436 -2.55 -6.85 -22.76
C PHE A 436 -1.24 -6.21 -22.31
N LEU A 437 -0.97 -6.13 -21.00
CA LEU A 437 0.25 -5.54 -20.45
C LEU A 437 1.51 -6.31 -20.86
N GLN A 438 1.45 -7.65 -20.88
CA GLN A 438 2.58 -8.50 -21.27
C GLN A 438 3.07 -8.21 -22.70
N ARG A 439 2.19 -7.81 -23.63
CA ARG A 439 2.59 -7.43 -25.01
C ARG A 439 3.51 -6.21 -25.08
N PHE A 440 3.68 -5.47 -23.99
CA PHE A 440 4.56 -4.29 -23.89
C PHE A 440 5.82 -4.56 -23.04
N VAL A 441 6.04 -5.80 -22.62
CA VAL A 441 7.29 -6.24 -22.01
C VAL A 441 8.27 -6.54 -23.14
N GLU A 442 9.36 -5.77 -23.21
CA GLU A 442 10.39 -5.92 -24.24
C GLU A 442 11.41 -6.98 -23.81
N ASP A 443 11.96 -7.71 -24.78
CA ASP A 443 13.07 -8.67 -24.59
C ASP A 443 12.81 -9.78 -23.55
N GLU A 444 11.54 -10.18 -23.34
CA GLU A 444 11.15 -11.17 -22.31
C GLU A 444 11.64 -10.80 -20.90
N ARG A 445 11.81 -9.50 -20.63
CA ARG A 445 12.28 -9.01 -19.33
C ARG A 445 11.38 -9.55 -18.20
N PRO A 446 11.94 -9.99 -17.06
CA PRO A 446 11.14 -10.45 -15.93
C PRO A 446 10.16 -9.36 -15.49
N TRP A 447 8.87 -9.72 -15.52
CA TRP A 447 7.77 -8.79 -15.29
C TRP A 447 6.66 -9.43 -14.47
N ALA A 448 6.09 -8.67 -13.55
CA ALA A 448 4.88 -9.04 -12.84
C ALA A 448 3.89 -7.87 -12.79
N HIS A 449 2.61 -8.19 -12.96
CA HIS A 449 1.50 -7.28 -12.76
C HIS A 449 0.75 -7.64 -11.48
N LEU A 450 0.55 -6.64 -10.62
CA LEU A 450 -0.26 -6.72 -9.40
C LEU A 450 -1.58 -5.97 -9.61
N ASP A 451 -2.69 -6.70 -9.72
CA ASP A 451 -4.03 -6.11 -9.73
C ASP A 451 -4.52 -5.93 -8.28
N ILE A 452 -4.42 -4.69 -7.80
CA ILE A 452 -4.67 -4.29 -6.41
C ILE A 452 -6.05 -3.64 -6.21
N ALA A 453 -6.95 -3.72 -7.20
CA ALA A 453 -8.26 -3.06 -7.14
C ALA A 453 -9.07 -3.40 -5.88
N GLY A 454 -8.96 -4.65 -5.40
CA GLY A 454 -9.66 -5.11 -4.20
C GLY A 454 -9.02 -4.69 -2.88
N THR A 455 -7.76 -4.27 -2.86
CA THR A 455 -6.99 -4.14 -1.62
C THR A 455 -6.59 -2.71 -1.26
N VAL A 456 -6.73 -1.74 -2.17
CA VAL A 456 -6.36 -0.33 -1.93
C VAL A 456 -7.28 0.40 -0.95
N TRP A 457 -8.54 -0.05 -0.82
CA TRP A 457 -9.55 0.56 0.03
C TRP A 457 -10.30 -0.51 0.83
N ALA A 458 -10.63 -0.20 2.08
CA ALA A 458 -11.37 -1.09 2.96
C ALA A 458 -12.58 -0.40 3.61
N ASP A 459 -13.73 -1.05 3.56
CA ASP A 459 -14.95 -0.59 4.24
C ASP A 459 -15.00 -0.89 5.73
N LYS A 460 -14.10 -1.76 6.20
CA LYS A 460 -14.01 -2.19 7.59
C LYS A 460 -12.58 -2.02 8.09
N PRO A 461 -12.40 -1.73 9.38
CA PRO A 461 -11.08 -1.67 9.97
C PRO A 461 -10.39 -3.05 9.87
N GLY A 462 -9.13 -3.06 9.43
CA GLY A 462 -8.31 -4.26 9.33
C GLY A 462 -7.29 -4.39 10.46
N ALA A 463 -6.21 -5.13 10.22
CA ALA A 463 -5.15 -5.34 11.20
C ALA A 463 -4.27 -4.10 11.40
N THR A 464 -4.07 -3.25 10.39
CA THR A 464 -3.18 -2.07 10.50
C THR A 464 -3.79 -0.80 9.87
N TRP A 465 -5.06 -0.82 9.50
CA TRP A 465 -5.80 0.31 8.93
C TRP A 465 -7.19 0.44 9.55
N ASP A 466 -7.75 1.65 9.54
CA ASP A 466 -9.19 1.92 9.78
C ASP A 466 -9.95 1.88 8.43
N LYS A 467 -11.26 2.14 8.42
CA LYS A 467 -12.01 2.32 7.16
C LYS A 467 -11.34 3.39 6.28
N GLY A 468 -11.08 3.07 5.02
CA GLY A 468 -10.43 3.98 4.07
C GLY A 468 -9.30 3.32 3.30
N ALA A 469 -8.36 4.15 2.83
CA ALA A 469 -7.16 3.69 2.15
C ALA A 469 -6.33 2.76 3.06
N THR A 470 -5.92 1.62 2.53
CA THR A 470 -5.19 0.60 3.30
C THR A 470 -3.69 0.84 3.29
N GLY A 471 -3.16 1.47 2.24
CA GLY A 471 -1.73 1.59 1.96
C GLY A 471 -1.11 0.31 1.40
N PHE A 472 -1.94 -0.61 0.88
CA PHE A 472 -1.50 -1.88 0.29
C PHE A 472 -0.41 -1.69 -0.76
N GLY A 473 0.55 -2.60 -0.78
CA GLY A 473 1.63 -2.66 -1.76
C GLY A 473 2.93 -2.09 -1.22
N VAL A 474 2.91 -1.10 -0.32
CA VAL A 474 4.15 -0.51 0.21
C VAL A 474 4.95 -1.52 1.04
N ARG A 475 4.28 -2.24 1.95
CA ARG A 475 4.94 -3.26 2.78
C ARG A 475 5.48 -4.40 1.91
N LEU A 476 4.66 -4.84 0.96
CA LEU A 476 5.02 -5.88 -0.01
C LEU A 476 6.28 -5.52 -0.81
N LEU A 477 6.31 -4.34 -1.43
CA LEU A 477 7.41 -3.93 -2.29
C LEU A 477 8.68 -3.66 -1.47
N ASP A 478 8.55 -3.08 -0.27
CA ASP A 478 9.68 -2.92 0.65
C ASP A 478 10.32 -4.26 1.03
N GLN A 479 9.50 -5.24 1.43
CA GLN A 479 9.95 -6.58 1.78
C GLN A 479 10.57 -7.28 0.57
N PHE A 480 9.96 -7.16 -0.61
CA PHE A 480 10.51 -7.71 -1.85
C PHE A 480 11.91 -7.15 -2.16
N VAL A 481 12.13 -5.84 -1.96
CA VAL A 481 13.47 -5.23 -2.14
C VAL A 481 14.46 -5.78 -1.11
N ARG A 482 14.07 -5.90 0.16
CA ARG A 482 14.92 -6.50 1.20
C ARG A 482 15.36 -7.91 0.83
N ASP A 483 14.44 -8.71 0.32
CA ASP A 483 14.66 -10.14 0.06
C ASP A 483 15.42 -10.40 -1.25
N THR A 484 15.36 -9.48 -2.22
CA THR A 484 15.86 -9.77 -3.59
C THR A 484 16.90 -8.79 -4.12
N ALA A 485 17.04 -7.62 -3.51
CA ALA A 485 17.96 -6.58 -3.98
C ALA A 485 18.95 -6.11 -2.91
N GLU A 486 18.70 -6.41 -1.63
CA GLU A 486 19.61 -6.10 -0.51
C GLU A 486 20.25 -7.35 0.13
N ALA A 487 19.75 -8.54 -0.23
CA ALA A 487 20.11 -9.83 0.37
C ALA A 487 21.42 -10.43 -0.16
#